data_AF-A0A350AVY7-F1
#
_entry.id   AF-A0A350AVY7-F1
#
_cell.length_a   1.000
_cell.length_b   1.000
_cell.length_c   1.000
_cell.angle_alpha   90.00
_cell.angle_beta   90.00
_cell.angle_gamma   90.00
#
_symmetry.space_group_name_H-M   'P 1'
#
loop_
_entity.id
_entity.type
_entity.pdbx_description
1 polymer ?
#
loop_
_entity_poly.entity_id
_entity_poly.type
_entity_poly.pdbx_seq_one_letter_code
_entity_poly.pdbx_strand_id
1 'polypeptide(L)' 'MPVSLKVESELMDLPPVERAMLAEKLLSSFDSSEQASLDVEWGKEAENRIEAFDNGELPASNAEDVHARIEKKYFS' A
#
# COMPACT_ATOMS: atom_id res chain seq x y z
N MET A 1 -21.92 18.41 -16.29
CA MET A 1 -20.60 17.72 -16.28
C MET A 1 -20.57 16.84 -15.05
N PRO A 2 -20.12 15.57 -15.13
CA PRO A 2 -19.97 14.77 -13.92
C PRO A 2 -19.03 15.51 -12.96
N VAL A 3 -19.38 15.53 -11.68
CA VAL A 3 -18.63 16.22 -10.62
C VAL A 3 -17.13 15.84 -10.65
N SER A 4 -16.82 14.61 -11.06
CA SER A 4 -15.47 14.05 -11.18
C SER A 4 -14.52 14.83 -12.10
N LEU A 5 -14.98 15.31 -13.28
CA LEU A 5 -14.07 15.94 -14.26
C LEU A 5 -13.63 17.35 -13.87
N LYS A 6 -14.47 18.06 -13.09
CA LYS A 6 -14.17 19.44 -12.69
C LYS A 6 -13.14 19.50 -11.56
N VAL A 7 -13.19 18.52 -10.64
CA VAL A 7 -12.24 18.44 -9.52
C VAL A 7 -10.87 17.96 -10.00
N GLU A 8 -10.82 17.08 -11.00
CA GLU A 8 -9.56 16.56 -11.55
C GLU A 8 -8.65 17.66 -12.11
N SER A 9 -9.18 18.58 -12.91
CA SER A 9 -8.37 19.68 -13.47
C SER A 9 -7.78 20.57 -12.38
N GLU A 10 -8.58 20.89 -11.36
CA GLU A 10 -8.15 21.72 -10.23
C GLU A 10 -7.06 21.03 -9.41
N LEU A 11 -7.15 19.71 -9.23
CA LEU A 11 -6.12 18.92 -8.55
C LEU A 11 -4.82 18.85 -9.36
N MET A 12 -4.90 18.74 -10.69
CA MET A 12 -3.71 18.66 -11.55
C MET A 12 -2.92 19.97 -11.59
N ASP A 13 -3.57 21.10 -11.36
CA ASP A 13 -2.94 22.42 -11.27
C ASP A 13 -2.16 22.64 -9.96
N LEU A 14 -2.40 21.83 -8.92
CA LEU A 14 -1.70 21.95 -7.65
C LEU A 14 -0.23 21.52 -7.74
N PRO A 15 0.67 22.09 -6.91
CA PRO A 15 2.03 21.58 -6.75
C PRO A 15 2.05 20.09 -6.37
N PRO A 16 3.08 19.31 -6.77
CA PRO A 16 3.16 17.88 -6.48
C PRO A 16 2.99 17.51 -5.00
N VAL A 17 3.53 18.33 -4.09
CA VAL A 17 3.42 18.11 -2.64
C VAL A 17 1.97 18.23 -2.16
N GLU A 18 1.24 19.24 -2.62
CA GLU A 18 -0.16 19.44 -2.24
C GLU A 18 -1.05 18.33 -2.80
N ARG A 19 -0.77 17.86 -4.02
CA ARG A 19 -1.43 16.67 -4.58
C ARG A 19 -1.19 15.42 -3.74
N ALA A 20 0.05 15.19 -3.32
CA ALA A 20 0.39 14.05 -2.46
C ALA A 20 -0.35 14.11 -1.11
N MET A 21 -0.42 15.30 -0.49
CA MET A 21 -1.18 15.49 0.76
C MET A 21 -2.68 15.23 0.59
N LEU A 22 -3.26 15.60 -0.54
CA LEU A 22 -4.68 15.31 -0.82
C LEU A 22 -4.91 13.84 -1.14
N ALA A 23 -4.00 13.20 -1.89
CA ALA A 23 -4.05 11.77 -2.14
C ALA A 23 -4.02 10.98 -0.83
N GLU A 24 -3.12 11.35 0.09
CA GLU A 24 -3.05 10.76 1.44
C GLU A 24 -4.41 10.87 2.15
N LYS A 25 -4.98 12.07 2.24
CA LYS A 25 -6.29 12.30 2.89
C LYS A 25 -7.42 11.49 2.26
N LEU A 26 -7.43 11.36 0.93
CA LEU A 26 -8.44 10.58 0.22
C LEU A 26 -8.27 9.09 0.51
N LEU A 27 -7.03 8.59 0.54
CA LEU A 27 -6.75 7.19 0.87
C LEU A 27 -7.14 6.89 2.32
N SER A 28 -6.75 7.73 3.28
CA SER A 28 -7.15 7.57 4.68
C SER A 28 -8.66 7.66 4.90
N SER A 29 -9.41 8.27 3.98
CA SER A 29 -10.87 8.31 4.09
C SER A 29 -11.54 6.95 3.85
N PHE A 30 -10.80 5.97 3.31
CA PHE A 30 -11.27 4.60 3.12
C PHE A 30 -11.06 3.73 4.37
N ASP A 31 -10.28 4.21 5.34
CA ASP A 31 -10.02 3.46 6.56
C ASP A 31 -11.32 3.27 7.36
N SER A 32 -11.61 2.01 7.70
CA SER A 32 -12.77 1.68 8.53
C SER A 32 -12.50 2.01 9.99
N SER A 33 -13.56 2.05 10.81
CA SER A 33 -13.40 2.18 12.27
C SER A 33 -12.57 1.06 12.91
N GLU A 34 -12.42 -0.07 12.20
CA GLU A 34 -11.66 -1.23 12.66
C GLU A 34 -10.18 -1.16 12.24
N GLN A 35 -9.79 -0.21 11.38
CA GLN A 35 -8.43 -0.11 10.82
C GLN A 35 -7.36 -0.13 11.91
N ALA A 36 -7.57 0.63 13.00
CA ALA A 36 -6.62 0.66 14.11
C ALA A 36 -6.42 -0.71 14.79
N SER A 37 -7.48 -1.53 14.88
CA SER A 37 -7.35 -2.89 15.42
C SER A 37 -6.65 -3.83 14.44
N LEU A 38 -6.90 -3.65 13.14
CA LEU A 38 -6.21 -4.40 12.10
C LEU A 38 -4.71 -4.05 12.10
N ASP A 39 -4.35 -2.77 12.16
CA ASP A 39 -2.95 -2.32 12.18
C ASP A 39 -2.16 -2.97 13.33
N VAL A 40 -2.78 -3.13 14.50
CA VAL A 40 -2.17 -3.83 15.64
C VAL A 40 -1.93 -5.31 15.33
N GLU A 41 -2.90 -6.01 14.76
CA GLU A 41 -2.73 -7.43 14.42
C GLU A 41 -1.74 -7.63 13.27
N TRP A 42 -1.71 -6.72 12.29
CA TRP A 42 -0.72 -6.71 11.22
C TRP A 42 0.69 -6.44 11.75
N GLY A 43 0.85 -5.54 12.71
CA GLY A 43 2.12 -5.29 13.38
C GLY A 43 2.66 -6.55 14.08
N LYS A 44 1.81 -7.22 14.87
CA LYS A 44 2.17 -8.48 15.54
C LYS A 44 2.56 -9.56 14.53
N GLU A 45 1.79 -9.72 13.45
CA GLU A 45 2.09 -10.71 12.42
C GLU A 45 3.42 -10.40 11.72
N ALA A 46 3.72 -9.12 11.44
CA ALA A 46 4.99 -8.73 10.86
C ALA A 46 6.16 -9.09 11.78
N GLU A 47 6.06 -8.80 13.08
CA GLU A 47 7.06 -9.17 14.09
C GLU A 47 7.25 -10.68 14.17
N ASN A 48 6.16 -11.45 14.28
CA ASN A 48 6.20 -12.91 14.32
C ASN A 48 6.90 -13.52 13.10
N ARG A 49 6.66 -12.97 11.90
CA ARG A 49 7.28 -13.47 10.66
C ARG A 49 8.77 -13.13 10.57
N ILE A 50 9.20 -12.00 11.13
CA ILE A 50 10.61 -11.66 11.24
C ILE A 50 11.30 -12.63 12.19
N GLU A 51 10.74 -12.87 13.37
CA GLU A 51 11.31 -13.81 14.35
C GLU A 51 11.40 -15.23 13.79
N ALA A 52 10.36 -15.72 13.12
CA ALA A 52 10.38 -17.04 12.48
C ALA A 52 11.45 -17.12 11.38
N PHE A 53 11.66 -16.05 10.61
CA PHE A 53 12.72 -16.00 9.60
C PHE A 53 14.11 -16.03 10.26
N ASP A 54 14.33 -15.20 11.28
CA ASP A 54 15.62 -15.11 11.99
C ASP A 54 15.97 -16.43 12.71
N ASN A 55 14.97 -17.16 13.20
CA ASN A 55 15.13 -18.49 13.79
C ASN A 55 15.27 -19.62 12.74
N GLY A 56 15.14 -19.30 11.44
CA GLY A 56 15.24 -20.27 10.35
C GLY A 56 13.98 -21.15 10.16
N GLU A 57 12.87 -20.77 10.80
CA GLU A 57 11.57 -21.46 10.74
C GLU A 57 10.74 -21.03 9.52
N LEU A 58 11.02 -19.83 8.98
CA LEU A 58 10.36 -19.28 7.80
C LEU A 58 11.36 -19.13 6.63
N PRO A 59 11.13 -19.73 5.46
CA PRO A 59 11.97 -19.51 4.29
C PRO A 59 11.68 -18.15 3.63
N ALA A 60 12.71 -17.52 3.07
CA ALA A 60 12.58 -16.31 2.24
C ALA A 60 12.89 -16.59 0.77
N SER A 61 12.37 -15.74 -0.11
CA SER A 61 12.69 -15.72 -1.54
C SER A 61 13.46 -14.44 -1.86
N ASN A 62 14.36 -14.49 -2.86
CA ASN A 62 14.98 -13.29 -3.38
C ASN A 62 13.91 -12.39 -4.03
N ALA A 63 13.97 -11.08 -3.77
CA ALA A 63 13.00 -10.11 -4.27
C ALA A 63 12.94 -10.08 -5.81
N GLU A 64 14.09 -10.18 -6.49
CA GLU A 64 14.18 -10.16 -7.96
C GLU A 64 13.43 -11.35 -8.56
N ASP A 65 13.58 -12.55 -7.98
CA ASP A 65 12.88 -13.76 -8.42
C ASP A 65 11.36 -13.64 -8.24
N VAL A 66 10.92 -13.00 -7.15
CA VAL A 66 9.50 -12.73 -6.88
C VAL A 66 8.94 -11.75 -7.92
N HIS A 67 9.63 -10.65 -8.18
CA HIS A 67 9.20 -9.66 -9.18
C HIS A 67 9.10 -10.28 -10.57
N ALA A 68 10.14 -10.99 -11.02
CA ALA A 68 10.14 -11.65 -12.33
C ALA A 68 8.97 -12.65 -12.48
N ARG A 69 8.63 -13.38 -11.41
CA ARG A 69 7.46 -14.28 -11.40
C ARG A 69 6.14 -13.54 -11.51
N ILE A 70 5.97 -12.39 -10.85
CA ILE A 70 4.75 -11.58 -10.88
C ILE A 70 4.59 -10.93 -12.26
N GLU A 71 5.66 -10.31 -12.78
CA GLU A 71 5.69 -9.72 -14.13
C GLU A 71 5.26 -10.75 -15.18
N LYS A 72 5.89 -11.92 -15.15
CA LYS A 72 5.55 -13.02 -16.06
C LYS A 72 4.09 -13.50 -15.96
N LYS A 73 3.50 -13.41 -14.77
CA LYS A 73 2.16 -13.95 -14.52
C LYS A 73 1.03 -13.00 -14.91
N TYR A 74 1.24 -11.70 -14.75
CA TYR A 74 0.16 -10.70 -14.86
C TYR A 74 0.39 -9.66 -15.94
N PHE A 75 1.61 -9.51 -16.47
CA PHE A 75 1.99 -8.40 -17.34
C PHE A 75 2.66 -8.82 -18.66
N SER A 76 2.85 -10.12 -18.90
CA SER A 76 3.34 -10.70 -20.17
C SER A 76 2.35 -11.68 -20.76
#